data_AF-A0A8J8TT24-F1
#
_entry.id   AF-A0A8J8TT24-F1
#
_cell.length_a   1.000
_cell.length_b   1.000
_cell.length_c   1.000
_cell.angle_alpha   90.00
_cell.angle_beta   90.00
_cell.angle_gamma   90.00
#
_symmetry.space_group_name_H-M   'P 1'
#
loop_
_entity.id
_entity.type
_entity.pdbx_description
1 polymer ?
#
loop_
_entity_poly.entity_id
_entity_poly.type
_entity_poly.pdbx_seq_one_letter_code
_entity_poly.pdbx_strand_id
1 'polypeptide(L)'
;MATVSFEDQTTGGTWVNVASTTLSEGGFVTIHDASLLEGAVFDSVVGVSEALEAGDHEGVVVDLFEGVPGADFDREMVDDGETLIAMPHFDSNDNGTYDFLTSEGEEDGPYVDEEGEPVVDDAVVSVDHDEMDDESMATVSFEDQHGDGRTVTVAEATLSEGGFVTIHDASLLEGEVFDSVVGVSEALEPGSVEDLDVRLFCNVPGAEFDRKTVDDGETLVAMPHFDSNDNGTYDFLTSEGEEDGPYVDEEGEPVVDDANIRVC
;
A
#
# COMPACT_ATOMS: atom_id res chain seq x y z
N MET A 1 16.85 32.36 -2.97
CA MET A 1 17.65 31.39 -3.75
C MET A 1 17.51 30.07 -3.08
N ALA A 2 16.98 29.10 -3.81
CA ALA A 2 16.92 27.73 -3.35
C ALA A 2 17.71 26.83 -4.30
N THR A 3 18.10 25.67 -3.81
CA THR A 3 18.63 24.56 -4.61
C THR A 3 17.94 23.29 -4.15
N VAL A 4 17.74 22.35 -5.05
CA VAL A 4 17.26 21.02 -4.72
C VAL A 4 18.12 20.00 -5.45
N SER A 5 18.32 18.85 -4.83
CA SER A 5 18.97 17.69 -5.42
C SER A 5 18.09 16.49 -5.17
N PHE A 6 17.66 15.85 -6.25
CA PHE A 6 16.79 14.70 -6.24
C PHE A 6 17.40 13.64 -7.14
N GLU A 7 17.75 12.50 -6.55
CA GLU A 7 18.49 11.45 -7.25
C GLU A 7 17.57 10.29 -7.58
N ASP A 8 17.86 9.62 -8.71
CA ASP A 8 17.23 8.35 -9.08
C ASP A 8 17.32 7.40 -7.88
N GLN A 9 16.18 6.81 -7.54
CA GLN A 9 16.06 6.01 -6.33
C GLN A 9 15.10 4.86 -6.51
N THR A 10 15.20 3.95 -5.57
CA THR A 10 14.35 2.79 -5.42
C THR A 10 13.65 2.94 -4.08
N THR A 11 12.32 2.82 -4.05
CA THR A 11 11.51 2.92 -2.83
C THR A 11 10.31 1.98 -2.89
N GLY A 12 9.57 1.86 -1.78
CA GLY A 12 8.28 1.14 -1.74
C GLY A 12 7.10 1.87 -2.42
N GLY A 13 7.35 2.99 -3.10
CA GLY A 13 6.37 3.68 -3.93
C GLY A 13 5.43 4.67 -3.22
N THR A 14 5.41 4.72 -1.88
CA THR A 14 4.57 5.64 -1.08
C THR A 14 5.31 6.86 -0.56
N TRP A 15 6.64 6.89 -0.65
CA TRP A 15 7.47 8.00 -0.23
C TRP A 15 8.72 8.12 -1.09
N VAL A 16 9.36 9.29 -1.05
CA VAL A 16 10.66 9.55 -1.69
C VAL A 16 11.61 10.32 -0.78
N ASN A 17 12.91 10.15 -1.01
CA ASN A 17 13.95 10.93 -0.36
C ASN A 17 14.48 12.02 -1.29
N VAL A 18 14.36 13.28 -0.87
CA VAL A 18 15.05 14.40 -1.50
C VAL A 18 16.42 14.53 -0.85
N ALA A 19 17.46 14.21 -1.63
CA ALA A 19 18.84 14.09 -1.15
C ALA A 19 19.31 15.36 -0.44
N SER A 20 19.02 16.54 -1.00
CA SER A 20 19.21 17.81 -0.29
C SER A 20 18.37 18.94 -0.85
N THR A 21 18.08 19.92 0.00
CA THR A 21 17.51 21.21 -0.41
C THR A 21 18.13 22.34 0.40
N THR A 22 18.34 23.49 -0.22
CA THR A 22 18.72 24.72 0.48
C THR A 22 17.62 25.73 0.25
N LEU A 23 17.05 26.28 1.31
CA LEU A 23 15.99 27.29 1.21
C LEU A 23 16.50 28.63 1.77
N SER A 24 16.38 29.70 0.98
CA SER A 24 16.79 31.04 1.47
C SER A 24 15.82 31.62 2.49
N GLU A 25 14.56 31.24 2.39
CA GLU A 25 13.48 31.54 3.33
C GLU A 25 12.89 30.18 3.76
N GLY A 26 12.06 30.10 4.79
CA GLY A 26 11.42 28.82 5.13
C GLY A 26 10.49 28.35 4.01
N GLY A 27 9.99 27.13 4.08
CA GLY A 27 9.02 26.63 3.11
C GLY A 27 8.90 25.12 3.09
N PHE A 28 8.68 24.57 1.89
CA PHE A 28 8.36 23.17 1.66
C PHE A 28 9.14 22.63 0.48
N VAL A 29 9.27 21.32 0.39
CA VAL A 29 9.65 20.62 -0.83
C VAL A 29 8.44 19.86 -1.32
N THR A 30 7.96 20.17 -2.51
CA THR A 30 6.87 19.45 -3.17
C THR A 30 7.44 18.45 -4.16
N ILE A 31 6.70 17.36 -4.36
CA ILE A 31 6.98 16.37 -5.37
C ILE A 31 5.87 16.45 -6.41
N HIS A 32 6.28 16.57 -7.67
CA HIS A 32 5.38 16.60 -8.81
C HIS A 32 5.57 15.34 -9.66
N ASP A 33 4.50 14.87 -10.30
CA ASP A 33 4.61 13.88 -11.37
C ASP A 33 5.00 14.52 -12.73
N ALA A 34 5.19 13.67 -13.74
CA ALA A 34 5.59 14.10 -15.08
C ALA A 34 4.57 15.01 -15.79
N SER A 35 3.31 15.06 -15.34
CA SER A 35 2.27 15.92 -15.94
C SER A 35 2.58 17.42 -15.75
N LEU A 36 3.45 17.77 -14.79
CA LEU A 36 3.98 19.12 -14.65
C LEU A 36 4.64 19.60 -15.95
N LEU A 37 5.40 18.73 -16.61
CA LEU A 37 6.08 19.03 -17.89
C LEU A 37 5.10 19.21 -19.05
N GLU A 38 3.88 18.69 -18.91
CA GLU A 38 2.77 18.86 -19.85
C GLU A 38 1.92 20.12 -19.54
N GLY A 39 2.22 20.81 -18.44
CA GLY A 39 1.58 22.05 -18.01
C GLY A 39 0.49 21.89 -16.96
N ALA A 40 0.33 20.71 -16.36
CA ALA A 40 -0.60 20.46 -15.27
C ALA A 40 -0.03 20.94 -13.92
N VAL A 41 0.06 22.26 -13.74
CA VAL A 41 0.77 22.86 -12.59
C VAL A 41 0.19 22.47 -11.23
N PHE A 42 -1.14 22.40 -11.12
CA PHE A 42 -1.81 22.08 -9.85
C PHE A 42 -1.97 20.58 -9.66
N ASP A 43 -2.50 19.88 -10.67
CA ASP A 43 -2.81 18.46 -10.58
C ASP A 43 -1.57 17.56 -10.49
N SER A 44 -0.39 18.07 -10.87
CA SER A 44 0.87 17.32 -10.77
C SER A 44 1.41 17.19 -9.36
N VAL A 45 0.95 17.97 -8.38
CA VAL A 45 1.47 17.90 -7.00
C VAL A 45 1.02 16.58 -6.36
N VAL A 46 1.96 15.68 -6.11
CA VAL A 46 1.71 14.35 -5.55
C VAL A 46 2.27 14.16 -4.15
N GLY A 47 3.09 15.08 -3.63
CA GLY A 47 3.62 15.00 -2.27
C GLY A 47 4.10 16.36 -1.75
N VAL A 48 4.11 16.53 -0.43
CA VAL A 48 4.61 17.74 0.23
C VAL A 48 5.33 17.41 1.54
N SER A 49 6.52 17.98 1.72
CA SER A 49 7.26 17.83 2.98
C SER A 49 6.58 18.58 4.12
N GLU A 50 6.99 18.27 5.36
CA GLU A 50 6.78 19.20 6.47
C GLU A 50 7.46 20.56 6.21
N ALA A 51 7.02 21.59 6.93
CA ALA A 51 7.62 22.92 6.85
C ALA A 51 9.09 22.89 7.30
N LEU A 52 9.99 23.36 6.43
CA LEU A 52 11.42 23.47 6.63
C LEU A 52 11.82 24.91 6.92
N GLU A 53 12.69 25.10 7.92
CA GLU A 53 13.28 26.42 8.20
C GLU A 53 14.24 26.86 7.07
N ALA A 54 14.59 28.14 7.01
CA ALA A 54 15.62 28.61 6.09
C ALA A 54 16.99 27.97 6.41
N GLY A 55 17.67 27.45 5.39
CA GLY A 55 18.97 26.77 5.54
C GLY A 55 19.10 25.55 4.64
N ASP A 56 20.13 24.76 4.92
CA ASP A 56 20.43 23.49 4.25
C ASP A 56 19.74 22.32 4.97
N HIS A 57 19.08 21.46 4.21
CA HIS A 57 18.44 20.23 4.66
C HIS A 57 18.93 19.07 3.81
N GLU A 58 19.15 17.91 4.44
CA GLU A 58 19.63 16.70 3.78
C GLU A 58 18.66 15.56 4.10
N GLY A 59 18.40 14.70 3.11
CA GLY A 59 17.58 13.51 3.26
C GLY A 59 16.14 13.81 3.69
N VAL A 60 15.50 14.78 3.05
CA VAL A 60 14.10 15.14 3.34
C VAL A 60 13.20 14.03 2.80
N VAL A 61 12.52 13.32 3.69
CA VAL A 61 11.50 12.32 3.32
C VAL A 61 10.20 13.04 3.03
N VAL A 62 9.56 12.67 1.92
CA VAL A 62 8.27 13.22 1.50
C VAL A 62 7.34 12.06 1.19
N ASP A 63 6.23 12.00 1.93
CA ASP A 63 5.14 11.06 1.67
C ASP A 63 4.39 11.47 0.40
N LEU A 64 3.99 10.48 -0.40
CA LEU A 64 3.28 10.64 -1.65
C LEU A 64 1.82 10.23 -1.48
N PHE A 65 0.93 10.92 -2.20
CA PHE A 65 -0.52 10.67 -2.25
C PHE A 65 -1.27 10.80 -0.92
N GLU A 66 -0.57 11.11 0.17
CA GLU A 66 -1.15 11.36 1.48
C GLU A 66 -0.82 12.77 1.97
N GLY A 67 -1.75 13.39 2.73
CA GLY A 67 -1.46 14.59 3.49
C GLY A 67 -1.28 15.88 2.68
N VAL A 68 -1.45 15.86 1.35
CA VAL A 68 -1.34 17.04 0.48
C VAL A 68 -2.61 17.90 0.56
N PRO A 69 -2.55 19.13 1.14
CA PRO A 69 -3.74 19.95 1.29
C PRO A 69 -4.29 20.42 -0.06
N GLY A 70 -5.55 20.07 -0.35
CA GLY A 70 -6.23 20.50 -1.59
C GLY A 70 -6.00 19.60 -2.79
N ALA A 71 -5.39 18.43 -2.61
CA ALA A 71 -5.35 17.35 -3.60
C ALA A 71 -6.14 16.13 -3.10
N ASP A 72 -6.77 15.41 -4.03
CA ASP A 72 -7.38 14.10 -3.83
C ASP A 72 -6.75 13.17 -4.88
N PHE A 73 -6.37 11.95 -4.50
CA PHE A 73 -5.67 11.02 -5.37
C PHE A 73 -6.49 9.76 -5.64
N ASP A 74 -6.48 9.30 -6.89
CA ASP A 74 -7.10 8.03 -7.31
C ASP A 74 -6.12 6.83 -7.19
N ARG A 75 -4.91 7.07 -6.69
CA ARG A 75 -3.86 6.08 -6.48
C ARG A 75 -3.11 6.37 -5.18
N GLU A 76 -2.47 5.34 -4.64
CA GLU A 76 -1.80 5.39 -3.33
C GLU A 76 -0.28 5.21 -3.44
N MET A 77 0.23 4.89 -4.62
CA MET A 77 1.67 4.68 -4.87
C MET A 77 2.06 5.09 -6.29
N VAL A 78 3.36 5.34 -6.51
CA VAL A 78 3.93 5.58 -7.85
C VAL A 78 4.04 4.29 -8.65
N ASP A 79 4.04 4.41 -9.98
CA ASP A 79 4.32 3.29 -10.87
C ASP A 79 5.83 3.03 -10.97
N ASP A 80 6.24 1.78 -11.22
CA ASP A 80 7.66 1.46 -11.41
C ASP A 80 8.28 2.23 -12.60
N GLY A 81 9.37 2.92 -12.32
CA GLY A 81 10.12 3.72 -13.29
C GLY A 81 9.47 5.07 -13.60
N GLU A 82 8.56 5.55 -12.75
CA GLU A 82 7.93 6.85 -12.89
C GLU A 82 8.94 8.00 -12.67
N THR A 83 8.80 9.09 -13.43
CA THR A 83 9.61 10.29 -13.25
C THR A 83 8.88 11.27 -12.34
N LEU A 84 9.52 11.61 -11.22
CA LEU A 84 9.05 12.62 -10.28
C LEU A 84 9.99 13.84 -10.30
N ILE A 85 9.45 14.98 -9.89
CA ILE A 85 10.13 16.27 -9.96
C ILE A 85 10.04 16.93 -8.58
N ALA A 86 11.16 17.13 -7.92
CA ALA A 86 11.21 17.86 -6.66
C ALA A 86 11.26 19.37 -6.93
N MET A 87 10.41 20.15 -6.26
CA MET A 87 10.32 21.60 -6.41
C MET A 87 10.22 22.27 -5.02
N PRO A 88 11.19 23.12 -4.65
CA PRO A 88 11.06 23.91 -3.43
C PRO A 88 10.00 25.01 -3.57
N HIS A 89 9.13 25.13 -2.58
CA HIS A 89 8.17 26.22 -2.42
C HIS A 89 8.51 27.04 -1.16
N PHE A 90 8.25 28.35 -1.16
CA PHE A 90 8.48 29.19 0.03
C PHE A 90 7.17 29.39 0.79
N ASP A 91 7.22 29.36 2.12
CA ASP A 91 6.07 29.72 2.95
C ASP A 91 5.88 31.25 2.87
N SER A 92 4.87 31.68 2.15
CA SER A 92 4.63 33.08 1.79
C SER A 92 3.90 33.86 2.89
N ASN A 93 3.23 33.14 3.79
CA ASN A 93 2.34 33.69 4.80
C ASN A 93 2.78 33.34 6.25
N ASP A 94 3.91 32.62 6.39
CA ASP A 94 4.55 32.15 7.64
C ASP A 94 3.61 31.31 8.52
N ASN A 95 2.71 30.52 7.91
CA ASN A 95 1.72 29.73 8.64
C ASN A 95 2.12 28.25 8.83
N GLY A 96 3.19 27.80 8.16
CA GLY A 96 3.71 26.43 8.25
C GLY A 96 2.82 25.36 7.58
N THR A 97 1.86 25.76 6.75
CA THR A 97 0.95 24.90 5.98
C THR A 97 1.14 25.20 4.50
N TYR A 98 1.13 24.17 3.66
CA TYR A 98 1.24 24.35 2.21
C TYR A 98 -0.10 24.78 1.61
N ASP A 99 -0.17 26.01 1.10
CA ASP A 99 -1.42 26.63 0.62
C ASP A 99 -1.47 26.83 -0.91
N PHE A 100 -0.48 26.36 -1.67
CA PHE A 100 -0.43 26.60 -3.12
C PHE A 100 -1.67 26.09 -3.86
N LEU A 101 -2.13 24.88 -3.56
CA LEU A 101 -3.30 24.29 -4.22
C LEU A 101 -4.60 24.96 -3.77
N THR A 102 -4.75 25.18 -2.47
CA THR A 102 -5.98 25.73 -1.87
C THR A 102 -6.17 27.22 -2.21
N SER A 103 -5.07 27.94 -2.44
CA SER A 103 -5.07 29.35 -2.87
C SER A 103 -5.06 29.54 -4.38
N GLU A 104 -5.10 28.46 -5.17
CA GLU A 104 -4.96 28.50 -6.64
C GLU A 104 -3.67 29.22 -7.10
N GLY A 105 -2.58 29.04 -6.33
CA GLY A 105 -1.25 29.57 -6.59
C GLY A 105 -1.03 31.03 -6.16
N GLU A 106 -1.95 31.62 -5.39
CA GLU A 106 -1.77 32.95 -4.81
C GLU A 106 -0.79 32.96 -3.63
N GLU A 107 -0.72 31.86 -2.88
CA GLU A 107 0.17 31.64 -1.75
C GLU A 107 1.13 30.48 -2.04
N ASP A 108 2.28 30.51 -1.37
CA ASP A 108 3.32 29.49 -1.38
C ASP A 108 3.81 29.09 -2.77
N GLY A 109 4.23 30.09 -3.55
CA GLY A 109 4.79 29.86 -4.88
C GLY A 109 6.14 29.12 -4.85
N PRO A 110 6.57 28.60 -6.01
CA PRO A 110 7.87 27.96 -6.13
C PRO A 110 9.01 28.96 -5.95
N TYR A 111 10.13 28.47 -5.42
CA TYR A 111 11.38 29.19 -5.55
C TYR A 111 11.81 29.24 -7.01
N VAL A 112 12.26 30.42 -7.45
CA VAL A 112 12.76 30.64 -8.81
C VAL A 112 14.24 31.02 -8.82
N ASP A 113 14.91 30.72 -9.91
CA ASP A 113 16.31 31.06 -10.16
C ASP A 113 16.50 32.53 -10.62
N GLU A 114 17.72 32.88 -11.04
CA GLU A 114 18.02 34.24 -11.53
C GLU A 114 17.35 34.60 -12.86
N GLU A 115 16.94 33.61 -13.64
CA GLU A 115 16.24 33.75 -14.92
C GLU A 115 14.70 33.77 -14.74
N GLY A 116 14.23 33.45 -13.53
CA GLY A 116 12.83 33.42 -13.14
C GLY A 116 12.16 32.07 -13.42
N GLU A 117 12.95 31.02 -13.66
CA GLU A 117 12.46 29.66 -13.86
C GLU A 117 12.36 28.93 -12.50
N PRO A 118 11.35 28.06 -12.29
CA PRO A 118 11.25 27.28 -11.06
C PRO A 118 12.49 26.43 -10.83
N VAL A 119 12.97 26.40 -9.59
CA VAL A 119 14.04 25.50 -9.17
C VAL A 119 13.46 24.10 -9.07
N VAL A 120 13.94 23.18 -9.91
CA VAL A 120 13.49 21.79 -9.95
C VAL A 120 14.67 20.85 -10.14
N ASP A 121 14.49 19.60 -9.72
CA ASP A 121 15.36 18.47 -10.10
C ASP A 121 14.48 17.23 -10.27
N ASP A 122 14.71 16.47 -11.33
CA ASP A 122 13.93 15.28 -11.68
C ASP A 122 14.69 14.00 -11.38
N ALA A 123 13.96 12.97 -10.97
CA ALA A 123 14.49 11.64 -10.71
C ALA A 123 13.54 10.56 -11.22
N VAL A 124 14.11 9.45 -11.66
CA VAL A 124 13.37 8.21 -11.91
C VAL A 124 13.25 7.46 -10.58
N VAL A 125 12.02 7.24 -10.16
CA VAL A 125 11.68 6.42 -9.00
C VAL A 125 11.32 5.04 -9.52
N SER A 126 12.14 4.05 -9.19
CA SER A 126 11.81 2.64 -9.38
C SER A 126 11.09 2.15 -8.14
N VAL A 127 10.07 1.34 -8.31
CA VAL A 127 9.39 0.71 -7.18
C VAL A 127 9.98 -0.68 -7.06
N ASP A 128 10.72 -0.89 -5.99
CA ASP A 128 11.09 -2.24 -5.61
C ASP A 128 10.02 -2.74 -4.66
N HIS A 129 9.27 -3.75 -5.11
CA HIS A 129 8.33 -4.45 -4.21
C HIS A 129 9.09 -5.12 -3.05
N ASP A 130 10.42 -5.29 -3.15
CA ASP A 130 11.28 -5.70 -2.03
C ASP A 130 11.55 -4.56 -1.02
N GLU A 131 11.30 -3.28 -1.37
CA GLU A 131 11.42 -2.10 -0.49
C GLU A 131 10.07 -1.40 -0.18
N MET A 132 8.95 -2.02 -0.53
CA MET A 132 7.77 -1.94 0.36
C MET A 132 8.29 -2.44 1.71
N ASP A 133 8.09 -1.68 2.78
CA ASP A 133 8.66 -1.98 4.10
C ASP A 133 8.73 -3.50 4.36
N ASP A 134 9.86 -3.94 4.90
CA ASP A 134 10.19 -5.29 5.43
C ASP A 134 9.22 -5.73 6.56
N GLU A 135 7.96 -5.28 6.51
CA GLU A 135 6.96 -5.35 7.55
C GLU A 135 5.71 -6.12 7.08
N SER A 136 5.42 -6.35 5.78
CA SER A 136 4.22 -7.12 5.31
C SER A 136 4.53 -8.43 4.54
N MET A 137 5.32 -9.33 5.16
CA MET A 137 5.58 -10.69 4.66
C MET A 137 4.63 -11.73 5.25
N ALA A 138 4.15 -12.65 4.41
CA ALA A 138 3.48 -13.85 4.88
C ALA A 138 4.00 -15.14 4.24
N THR A 139 3.87 -16.23 4.99
CA THR A 139 3.99 -17.59 4.45
C THR A 139 2.81 -18.41 4.93
N VAL A 140 2.38 -19.37 4.12
CA VAL A 140 1.35 -20.34 4.49
C VAL A 140 1.76 -21.73 4.01
N SER A 141 1.44 -22.74 4.82
CA SER A 141 1.65 -24.14 4.53
C SER A 141 0.34 -24.88 4.78
N PHE A 142 -0.22 -25.47 3.73
CA PHE A 142 -1.51 -26.11 3.74
C PHE A 142 -1.44 -27.48 3.09
N GLU A 143 -1.46 -28.52 3.92
CA GLU A 143 -1.24 -29.89 3.46
C GLU A 143 -2.54 -30.63 3.13
N ASP A 144 -2.46 -31.54 2.15
CA ASP A 144 -3.48 -32.54 1.84
C ASP A 144 -3.94 -33.25 3.13
N GLN A 145 -5.26 -33.28 3.37
CA GLN A 145 -5.78 -33.77 4.64
C GLN A 145 -7.08 -34.58 4.51
N HIS A 146 -7.35 -35.32 5.58
CA HIS A 146 -8.51 -36.18 5.74
C HIS A 146 -9.33 -35.70 6.93
N GLY A 147 -10.62 -35.43 6.73
CA GLY A 147 -11.47 -34.85 7.78
C GLY A 147 -12.96 -35.07 7.59
N ASP A 148 -13.75 -34.34 8.38
CA ASP A 148 -15.21 -34.37 8.31
C ASP A 148 -15.79 -33.38 7.28
N GLY A 149 -14.90 -32.65 6.60
CA GLY A 149 -15.20 -31.65 5.58
C GLY A 149 -15.73 -30.31 6.12
N ARG A 150 -15.68 -30.06 7.44
CA ARG A 150 -16.21 -28.83 8.07
C ARG A 150 -15.15 -27.92 8.65
N THR A 151 -14.02 -28.50 9.01
CA THR A 151 -12.85 -27.79 9.51
C THR A 151 -11.65 -28.30 8.76
N VAL A 152 -10.74 -27.40 8.42
CA VAL A 152 -9.43 -27.73 7.89
C VAL A 152 -8.36 -27.17 8.81
N THR A 153 -7.20 -27.82 8.84
CA THR A 153 -6.05 -27.37 9.60
C THR A 153 -5.00 -26.82 8.64
N VAL A 154 -4.63 -25.55 8.81
CA VAL A 154 -3.46 -24.93 8.17
C VAL A 154 -2.24 -25.30 9.01
N ALA A 155 -1.24 -25.92 8.38
CA ALA A 155 -0.12 -26.52 9.11
C ALA A 155 0.75 -25.44 9.78
N GLU A 156 1.04 -24.38 9.04
CA GLU A 156 1.76 -23.21 9.53
C GLU A 156 1.32 -21.97 8.73
N ALA A 157 1.18 -20.84 9.40
CA ALA A 157 1.11 -19.54 8.77
C ALA A 157 2.01 -18.57 9.53
N THR A 158 2.79 -17.77 8.82
CA THR A 158 3.54 -16.64 9.40
C THR A 158 3.00 -15.37 8.80
N LEU A 159 2.59 -14.42 9.63
CA LEU A 159 2.08 -13.11 9.24
C LEU A 159 2.95 -12.06 9.91
N SER A 160 3.57 -11.16 9.16
CA SER A 160 4.42 -10.12 9.75
C SER A 160 3.62 -9.03 10.47
N GLU A 161 2.41 -8.70 10.00
CA GLU A 161 1.53 -7.68 10.61
C GLU A 161 0.30 -8.26 11.30
N GLY A 162 0.12 -9.59 11.22
CA GLY A 162 -1.08 -10.26 11.71
C GLY A 162 -2.20 -10.24 10.66
N GLY A 163 -3.45 -10.36 11.11
CA GLY A 163 -4.62 -10.41 10.24
C GLY A 163 -5.28 -11.78 10.24
N PHE A 164 -5.51 -12.38 9.08
CA PHE A 164 -6.36 -13.57 8.92
C PHE A 164 -5.74 -14.59 7.98
N VAL A 165 -6.15 -15.84 8.12
CA VAL A 165 -5.96 -16.87 7.09
C VAL A 165 -7.33 -17.26 6.57
N THR A 166 -7.56 -17.00 5.29
CA THR A 166 -8.79 -17.37 4.58
C THR A 166 -8.59 -18.70 3.87
N ILE A 167 -9.70 -19.38 3.64
CA ILE A 167 -9.75 -20.60 2.84
C ILE A 167 -10.68 -20.34 1.67
N HIS A 168 -10.13 -20.49 0.47
CA HIS A 168 -10.85 -20.39 -0.79
C HIS A 168 -11.14 -21.79 -1.35
N ASP A 169 -12.21 -21.93 -2.12
CA ASP A 169 -12.41 -23.09 -2.98
C ASP A 169 -11.79 -22.89 -4.38
N ALA A 170 -11.85 -23.93 -5.21
CA ALA A 170 -11.20 -23.94 -6.53
C ALA A 170 -11.72 -22.86 -7.50
N SER A 171 -12.85 -22.22 -7.23
CA SER A 171 -13.36 -21.12 -8.05
C SER A 171 -12.44 -19.89 -8.06
N LEU A 172 -11.58 -19.74 -7.04
CA LEU A 172 -10.52 -18.72 -7.02
C LEU A 172 -9.63 -18.81 -8.27
N LEU A 173 -9.27 -20.05 -8.65
CA LEU A 173 -8.43 -20.33 -9.84
C LEU A 173 -9.16 -20.05 -11.16
N GLU A 174 -10.49 -19.91 -11.12
CA GLU A 174 -11.33 -19.53 -12.25
C GLU A 174 -11.62 -18.01 -12.29
N GLY A 175 -11.07 -17.26 -11.33
CA GLY A 175 -11.18 -15.80 -11.22
C GLY A 175 -12.32 -15.31 -10.34
N GLU A 176 -13.01 -16.19 -9.60
CA GLU A 176 -14.08 -15.81 -8.67
C GLU A 176 -13.47 -15.39 -7.32
N VAL A 177 -12.89 -14.20 -7.24
CA VAL A 177 -12.12 -13.74 -6.06
C VAL A 177 -12.97 -13.69 -4.78
N PHE A 178 -14.13 -13.03 -4.83
CA PHE A 178 -14.97 -12.83 -3.63
C PHE A 178 -15.78 -14.08 -3.27
N ASP A 179 -16.42 -14.71 -4.26
CA ASP A 179 -17.32 -15.85 -4.01
C ASP A 179 -16.57 -17.13 -3.62
N SER A 180 -15.26 -17.21 -3.88
CA SER A 180 -14.44 -18.36 -3.52
C SER A 180 -14.13 -18.48 -2.02
N VAL A 181 -14.28 -17.41 -1.23
CA VAL A 181 -13.98 -17.44 0.21
C VAL A 181 -14.99 -18.33 0.95
N VAL A 182 -14.54 -19.47 1.45
CA VAL A 182 -15.37 -20.47 2.13
C VAL A 182 -15.05 -20.61 3.62
N GLY A 183 -13.96 -20.00 4.11
CA GLY A 183 -13.60 -20.01 5.52
C GLY A 183 -12.67 -18.85 5.89
N VAL A 184 -12.69 -18.44 7.16
CA VAL A 184 -11.80 -17.42 7.71
C VAL A 184 -11.41 -17.79 9.14
N SER A 185 -10.15 -17.57 9.50
CA SER A 185 -9.67 -17.73 10.87
C SER A 185 -10.22 -16.64 11.79
N GLU A 186 -9.94 -16.75 13.09
CA GLU A 186 -9.98 -15.56 13.95
C GLU A 186 -8.79 -14.65 13.61
N ALA A 187 -8.85 -13.38 14.04
CA ALA A 187 -7.72 -12.47 13.91
C ALA A 187 -6.48 -13.02 14.62
N LEU A 188 -5.34 -12.96 13.94
CA LEU A 188 -4.04 -13.45 14.38
C LEU A 188 -3.14 -12.25 14.64
N GLU A 189 -2.37 -12.32 15.73
CA GLU A 189 -1.30 -11.36 15.99
C GLU A 189 -0.12 -11.63 15.03
N PRO A 190 0.75 -10.63 14.80
CA PRO A 190 2.04 -10.82 14.16
C PRO A 190 2.83 -12.03 14.68
N GLY A 191 3.36 -12.84 13.76
CA GLY A 191 4.22 -13.99 14.02
C GLY A 191 3.74 -15.28 13.34
N SER A 192 4.28 -16.40 13.81
CA SER A 192 3.96 -17.73 13.30
C SER A 192 2.91 -18.45 14.17
N VAL A 193 1.95 -19.08 13.52
CA VAL A 193 0.95 -19.98 14.12
C VAL A 193 1.03 -21.34 13.45
N GLU A 194 0.99 -22.41 14.26
CA GLU A 194 0.98 -23.80 13.80
C GLU A 194 -0.38 -24.44 14.11
N ASP A 195 -0.77 -25.46 13.34
CA ASP A 195 -2.00 -26.25 13.53
C ASP A 195 -3.26 -25.38 13.66
N LEU A 196 -3.42 -24.40 12.77
CA LEU A 196 -4.53 -23.45 12.78
C LEU A 196 -5.80 -24.08 12.22
N ASP A 197 -6.80 -24.30 13.08
CA ASP A 197 -8.10 -24.82 12.67
C ASP A 197 -9.02 -23.71 12.11
N VAL A 198 -9.39 -23.82 10.83
CA VAL A 198 -10.32 -22.92 10.15
C VAL A 198 -11.64 -23.63 9.88
N ARG A 199 -12.76 -23.03 10.30
CA ARG A 199 -14.10 -23.57 10.03
C ARG A 199 -14.60 -23.11 8.68
N LEU A 200 -15.14 -24.06 7.93
CA LEU A 200 -15.70 -23.82 6.60
C LEU A 200 -17.20 -23.55 6.67
N PHE A 201 -17.68 -22.72 5.74
CA PHE A 201 -19.09 -22.38 5.50
C PHE A 201 -19.81 -21.81 6.72
N CYS A 202 -19.06 -21.17 7.63
CA CYS A 202 -19.58 -20.72 8.91
C CYS A 202 -18.84 -19.47 9.36
N ASN A 203 -19.59 -18.43 9.78
CA ASN A 203 -19.04 -17.20 10.32
C ASN A 203 -18.06 -16.45 9.40
N VAL A 204 -18.22 -16.54 8.09
CA VAL A 204 -17.50 -15.68 7.14
C VAL A 204 -18.33 -14.41 6.94
N PRO A 205 -17.86 -13.22 7.38
CA PRO A 205 -18.56 -11.96 7.16
C PRO A 205 -18.79 -11.71 5.66
N GLY A 206 -19.97 -11.23 5.28
CA GLY A 206 -20.29 -10.95 3.87
C GLY A 206 -20.67 -12.16 3.00
N ALA A 207 -20.44 -13.40 3.45
CA ALA A 207 -20.78 -14.62 2.69
C ALA A 207 -21.97 -15.40 3.25
N GLU A 208 -22.78 -15.98 2.36
CA GLU A 208 -23.85 -16.93 2.69
C GLU A 208 -23.64 -18.25 1.94
N PHE A 209 -23.76 -19.38 2.66
CA PHE A 209 -23.47 -20.70 2.08
C PHE A 209 -24.69 -21.63 2.09
N ASP A 210 -24.94 -22.26 0.95
CA ASP A 210 -25.97 -23.32 0.80
C ASP A 210 -25.48 -24.70 1.26
N ARG A 211 -24.17 -24.86 1.45
CA ARG A 211 -23.52 -26.08 1.93
C ARG A 211 -22.87 -25.86 3.30
N LYS A 212 -22.51 -26.98 3.94
CA LYS A 212 -21.91 -27.00 5.28
C LYS A 212 -20.69 -27.90 5.39
N THR A 213 -20.31 -28.53 4.27
CA THR A 213 -19.19 -29.46 4.15
C THR A 213 -18.63 -29.33 2.76
N VAL A 214 -17.32 -29.52 2.62
CA VAL A 214 -16.69 -29.75 1.31
C VAL A 214 -17.07 -31.11 0.76
N ASP A 215 -16.96 -31.26 -0.56
CA ASP A 215 -17.10 -32.54 -1.23
C ASP A 215 -15.79 -33.37 -1.13
N ASP A 216 -15.90 -34.69 -1.27
CA ASP A 216 -14.72 -35.56 -1.20
C ASP A 216 -13.79 -35.33 -2.40
N GLY A 217 -12.54 -34.98 -2.13
CA GLY A 217 -11.51 -34.70 -3.12
C GLY A 217 -11.53 -33.26 -3.66
N GLU A 218 -12.19 -32.34 -2.95
CA GLU A 218 -12.18 -30.91 -3.30
C GLU A 218 -10.83 -30.27 -2.98
N THR A 219 -10.36 -29.39 -3.87
CA THR A 219 -9.16 -28.57 -3.66
C THR A 219 -9.58 -27.26 -2.99
N LEU A 220 -8.89 -26.93 -1.90
CA LEU A 220 -9.01 -25.66 -1.22
C LEU A 220 -7.66 -24.94 -1.26
N VAL A 221 -7.69 -23.62 -1.16
CA VAL A 221 -6.51 -22.75 -1.18
C VAL A 221 -6.50 -21.93 0.11
N ALA A 222 -5.42 -22.00 0.88
CA ALA A 222 -5.20 -21.13 2.02
C ALA A 222 -4.51 -19.84 1.55
N MET A 223 -5.00 -18.68 2.01
CA MET A 223 -4.48 -17.37 1.64
C MET A 223 -4.42 -16.47 2.88
N PRO A 224 -3.25 -15.94 3.25
CA PRO A 224 -3.15 -14.90 4.27
C PRO A 224 -3.73 -13.56 3.79
N HIS A 225 -4.42 -12.87 4.70
CA HIS A 225 -4.87 -11.48 4.54
C HIS A 225 -4.40 -10.65 5.73
N PHE A 226 -4.04 -9.38 5.54
CA PHE A 226 -3.71 -8.47 6.64
C PHE A 226 -4.97 -7.72 7.11
N ASP A 227 -4.99 -7.23 8.35
CA ASP A 227 -6.09 -6.42 8.90
C ASP A 227 -5.77 -4.95 8.64
N SER A 228 -6.23 -4.42 7.51
CA SER A 228 -5.78 -3.10 6.99
C SER A 228 -6.20 -1.93 7.87
N ASN A 229 -7.19 -2.14 8.74
CA ASN A 229 -7.78 -1.10 9.59
C ASN A 229 -7.73 -1.45 11.09
N ASP A 230 -6.98 -2.49 11.47
CA ASP A 230 -6.73 -2.95 12.84
C ASP A 230 -8.00 -3.19 13.68
N ASN A 231 -9.11 -3.58 13.05
CA ASN A 231 -10.39 -3.71 13.74
C ASN A 231 -10.68 -5.13 14.25
N GLY A 232 -9.87 -6.12 13.84
CA GLY A 232 -9.98 -7.54 14.21
C GLY A 232 -11.14 -8.28 13.55
N THR A 233 -11.74 -7.72 12.51
CA THR A 233 -12.85 -8.29 11.73
C THR A 233 -12.45 -8.37 10.27
N TYR A 234 -12.66 -9.53 9.66
CA TYR A 234 -12.39 -9.71 8.24
C TYR A 234 -13.44 -8.98 7.39
N ASP A 235 -13.00 -7.94 6.67
CA ASP A 235 -13.85 -6.98 5.97
C ASP A 235 -13.77 -7.08 4.44
N PHE A 236 -12.82 -7.82 3.87
CA PHE A 236 -12.60 -7.96 2.41
C PHE A 236 -13.87 -8.16 1.58
N LEU A 237 -14.78 -9.04 2.02
CA LEU A 237 -16.03 -9.28 1.29
C LEU A 237 -17.04 -8.15 1.44
N THR A 238 -17.04 -7.47 2.58
CA THR A 238 -17.98 -6.38 2.87
C THR A 238 -17.53 -5.03 2.34
N SER A 239 -16.22 -4.84 2.18
CA SER A 239 -15.57 -3.68 1.57
C SER A 239 -15.38 -3.84 0.05
N GLU A 240 -15.79 -4.97 -0.53
CA GLU A 240 -15.53 -5.29 -1.95
C GLU A 240 -14.02 -5.22 -2.30
N GLY A 241 -13.16 -5.57 -1.35
CA GLY A 241 -11.71 -5.64 -1.50
C GLY A 241 -10.96 -4.35 -1.17
N GLU A 242 -11.65 -3.29 -0.72
CA GLU A 242 -11.01 -2.04 -0.28
C GLU A 242 -10.27 -2.19 1.06
N GLU A 243 -10.60 -3.21 1.85
CA GLU A 243 -10.05 -3.47 3.18
C GLU A 243 -9.67 -4.95 3.28
N ASP A 244 -8.66 -5.26 4.09
CA ASP A 244 -8.16 -6.60 4.36
C ASP A 244 -7.73 -7.37 3.10
N GLY A 245 -6.84 -6.75 2.32
CA GLY A 245 -6.24 -7.37 1.15
C GLY A 245 -5.41 -8.62 1.47
N PRO A 246 -5.13 -9.47 0.47
CA PRO A 246 -4.22 -10.59 0.66
C PRO A 246 -2.79 -10.10 0.87
N TYR A 247 -2.00 -10.86 1.61
CA TYR A 247 -0.55 -10.71 1.53
C TYR A 247 -0.08 -11.15 0.15
N VAL A 248 0.86 -10.39 -0.42
CA VAL A 248 1.47 -10.68 -1.73
C VAL A 248 2.96 -11.00 -1.57
N ASP A 249 3.52 -11.73 -2.51
CA ASP A 249 4.94 -12.04 -2.57
C ASP A 249 5.74 -10.94 -3.32
N GLU A 250 7.05 -11.17 -3.46
CA GLU A 250 7.99 -10.27 -4.16
C GLU A 250 7.58 -9.98 -5.62
N GLU A 251 6.77 -10.85 -6.25
CA GLU A 251 6.25 -10.67 -7.62
C GLU A 251 4.87 -9.98 -7.65
N GLY A 252 4.33 -9.60 -6.48
CA GLY A 252 2.99 -9.04 -6.32
C GLY A 252 1.87 -10.08 -6.47
N GLU A 253 2.20 -11.38 -6.42
CA GLU A 253 1.22 -12.47 -6.48
C GLU A 253 0.72 -12.81 -5.07
N PRO A 254 -0.58 -13.11 -4.86
CA PRO A 254 -1.07 -13.51 -3.55
C PRO A 254 -0.35 -14.73 -2.99
N VAL A 255 0.08 -14.66 -1.73
CA VAL A 255 0.66 -15.79 -1.02
C VAL A 255 -0.41 -16.87 -0.82
N VAL A 256 -0.23 -18.02 -1.44
CA VAL A 256 -1.19 -19.13 -1.35
C VAL A 256 -0.52 -20.49 -1.23
N ASP A 257 -1.24 -21.45 -0.64
CA ASP A 257 -0.91 -22.87 -0.73
C ASP A 257 -2.20 -23.70 -0.85
N ASP A 258 -2.18 -24.74 -1.69
CA ASP A 258 -3.36 -25.54 -2.01
C ASP A 258 -3.31 -26.96 -1.45
N ALA A 259 -4.47 -27.46 -1.02
CA ALA A 259 -4.61 -28.81 -0.47
C ALA A 259 -5.84 -29.53 -0.99
N ASN A 260 -5.73 -30.83 -1.19
CA ASN A 260 -6.86 -31.72 -1.44
C ASN A 260 -7.46 -32.22 -0.13
N ILE A 261 -8.76 -32.01 0.02
CA ILE A 261 -9.51 -32.44 1.20
C ILE A 261 -10.28 -33.71 0.89
N ARG A 262 -10.01 -34.78 1.65
CA ARG A 262 -10.78 -36.02 1.58
C ARG A 262 -11.71 -36.15 2.78
N VAL A 263 -12.98 -36.45 2.49
CA VAL A 263 -14.03 -36.54 3.50
C VAL A 263 -14.27 -38.00 3.86
N CYS A 264 -14.11 -38.37 5.15
CA CYS A 264 -14.18 -39.76 5.60
C CYS A 264 -15.04 -40.00 6.86
#